data_AF-A0A1C4VIL2-F1
#
_entry.id   AF-A0A1C4VIL2-F1
#
_cell.length_a   1.000
_cell.length_b   1.000
_cell.length_c   1.000
_cell.angle_alpha   90.00
_cell.angle_beta   90.00
_cell.angle_gamma   90.00
#
_symmetry.space_group_name_H-M   'P 1'
#
loop_
_entity.id
_entity.type
_entity.pdbx_description
1 polymer ?
#
loop_
_entity_poly.entity_id
_entity_poly.type
_entity_poly.pdbx_seq_one_letter_code
_entity_poly.pdbx_strand_id
1 'polypeptide(L)'
;MSHSLAGEPPAAGRRAAPLTTAAYSATEWDLLTGLPGRVVTVAAAPAPGRPPRGVAAGLAGLEAVAAGRAFDSDLVRAVVATIYARHDEPAPPTRTGWGRRRRGPAPTDPVVLLADCRTATRVLRRRADPADSAAYRQWVQSVAARVCRADPGGAPLSPVDQRLLDLLGVALGLR
;
A
#
# COMPACT_ATOMS: atom_id res chain seq x y z
N MET A 1 -19.92 46.78 -33.59
CA MET A 1 -20.54 46.03 -32.48
C MET A 1 -19.88 44.67 -32.44
N SER A 2 -19.01 44.49 -31.44
CA SER A 2 -18.14 43.32 -31.27
C SER A 2 -18.81 42.36 -30.30
N HIS A 3 -18.94 41.07 -30.62
CA HIS A 3 -18.93 39.98 -29.62
C HIS A 3 -18.53 38.66 -30.30
N SER A 4 -17.23 38.37 -30.30
CA SER A 4 -16.72 37.00 -30.43
C SER A 4 -16.88 36.31 -29.07
N LEU A 5 -17.81 35.37 -28.95
CA LEU A 5 -17.89 34.45 -27.82
C LEU A 5 -17.01 33.24 -28.13
N ALA A 6 -15.73 33.35 -27.75
CA ALA A 6 -14.86 32.20 -27.62
C ALA A 6 -15.32 31.39 -26.40
N GLY A 7 -15.87 30.21 -26.63
CA GLY A 7 -16.07 29.20 -25.60
C GLY A 7 -14.72 28.63 -25.20
N GLU A 8 -14.15 29.14 -24.10
CA GLU A 8 -13.04 28.48 -23.43
C GLU A 8 -13.60 27.24 -22.69
N PRO A 9 -13.10 26.01 -22.94
CA PRO A 9 -13.49 24.86 -22.16
C PRO A 9 -12.98 25.00 -20.72
N PRO A 10 -13.69 24.46 -19.71
CA PRO A 10 -13.25 24.57 -18.33
C PRO A 10 -11.92 23.84 -18.19
N ALA A 11 -10.89 24.58 -17.76
CA ALA A 11 -9.63 24.01 -17.29
C ALA A 11 -9.97 22.94 -16.25
N ALA A 12 -9.84 21.67 -16.63
CA ALA A 12 -10.06 20.54 -15.77
C ALA A 12 -9.31 20.81 -14.46
N GLY A 13 -10.07 20.99 -13.38
CA GLY A 13 -9.55 21.33 -12.07
C GLY A 13 -8.45 20.36 -11.72
N ARG A 14 -7.21 20.83 -11.80
CA ARG A 14 -6.04 20.14 -11.29
C ARG A 14 -6.31 20.02 -9.79
N ARG A 15 -6.86 18.88 -9.36
CA ARG A 15 -7.06 18.58 -7.94
C ARG A 15 -5.72 18.86 -7.27
N ALA A 16 -5.69 19.90 -6.43
CA ALA A 16 -4.51 20.18 -5.65
C ALA A 16 -4.19 18.91 -4.89
N ALA A 17 -3.03 18.32 -5.19
CA ALA A 17 -2.61 17.11 -4.52
C ALA A 17 -2.52 17.45 -3.02
N PRO A 18 -3.07 16.63 -2.11
CA PRO A 18 -3.00 16.88 -0.68
C PRO A 18 -1.56 17.24 -0.28
N LEU A 19 -1.36 18.17 0.65
CA LEU A 19 -0.02 18.64 1.05
C LEU A 19 0.93 17.49 1.39
N THR A 20 0.40 16.39 1.94
CA THR A 20 1.13 15.16 2.23
C THR A 20 1.67 14.46 0.99
N THR A 21 0.97 14.51 -0.14
CA THR A 21 1.41 13.91 -1.41
C THR A 21 2.43 14.76 -2.16
N ALA A 22 2.34 16.09 -2.05
CA ALA A 22 3.21 17.03 -2.76
C ALA A 22 4.69 16.94 -2.31
N ALA A 23 4.94 16.38 -1.12
CA ALA A 23 6.28 16.16 -0.57
C ALA A 23 7.03 14.98 -1.23
N TYR A 24 6.37 14.18 -2.07
CA TYR A 24 6.94 12.98 -2.68
C TYR A 24 6.99 13.10 -4.21
N SER A 25 8.07 12.58 -4.80
CA SER A 25 8.08 12.29 -6.23
C SER A 25 7.11 11.16 -6.57
N ALA A 26 6.72 11.05 -7.84
CA ALA A 26 5.82 9.99 -8.30
C ALA A 26 6.32 8.58 -7.91
N THR A 27 7.61 8.30 -8.09
CA THR A 27 8.23 7.01 -7.74
C THR A 27 8.22 6.75 -6.23
N GLU A 28 8.49 7.76 -5.42
CA GLU A 28 8.42 7.65 -3.94
C GLU A 28 6.97 7.38 -3.50
N TRP A 29 6.01 8.08 -4.08
CA TRP A 29 4.60 7.90 -3.78
C TRP A 29 4.08 6.52 -4.22
N ASP A 30 4.51 6.03 -5.37
CA ASP A 30 4.20 4.68 -5.85
C ASP A 30 4.78 3.59 -4.95
N LEU A 31 6.00 3.81 -4.44
CA LEU A 31 6.60 2.92 -3.44
C LEU A 31 5.72 2.83 -2.19
N LEU A 32 5.32 3.98 -1.63
CA LEU A 32 4.51 4.03 -0.40
C LEU A 32 3.11 3.41 -0.60
N THR A 33 2.44 3.76 -1.69
CA THR A 33 1.08 3.25 -1.98
C THR A 33 1.06 1.79 -2.42
N GLY A 34 2.14 1.28 -3.02
CA GLY A 34 2.24 -0.12 -3.44
C GLY A 34 2.71 -1.08 -2.35
N LEU A 35 3.28 -0.59 -1.24
CA LEU A 35 3.89 -1.45 -0.22
C LEU A 35 2.86 -2.26 0.59
N PRO A 36 1.73 -1.69 1.08
CA PRO A 36 0.73 -2.46 1.84
C PRO A 36 0.18 -3.66 1.06
N GLY A 37 -0.15 -3.50 -0.22
CA GLY A 37 -0.66 -4.60 -1.06
C GLY A 37 0.38 -5.71 -1.31
N ARG A 38 1.65 -5.34 -1.43
CA ARG A 38 2.76 -6.31 -1.55
C ARG A 38 2.97 -7.07 -0.25
N VAL A 39 2.86 -6.41 0.90
CA VAL A 39 2.88 -7.06 2.22
C VAL A 39 1.77 -8.10 2.32
N VAL A 40 0.53 -7.77 1.92
CA VAL A 40 -0.58 -8.75 1.90
C VAL A 40 -0.22 -9.95 1.02
N THR A 41 0.28 -9.71 -0.19
CA THR A 41 0.67 -10.78 -1.13
C THR A 41 1.71 -11.72 -0.54
N VAL A 42 2.79 -11.18 0.03
CA VAL A 42 3.89 -11.97 0.63
C VAL A 42 3.44 -12.68 1.91
N ALA A 43 2.69 -11.98 2.75
CA ALA A 43 2.16 -12.53 3.99
C ALA A 43 1.06 -13.57 3.74
N ALA A 44 0.38 -13.55 2.59
CA ALA A 44 -0.61 -14.58 2.22
C ALA A 44 0.00 -15.74 1.42
N ALA A 45 1.21 -15.60 0.90
CA ALA A 45 1.84 -16.62 0.08
C ALA A 45 2.05 -17.95 0.84
N PRO A 46 1.78 -19.10 0.19
CA PRO A 46 2.14 -20.41 0.72
C PRO A 46 3.65 -20.49 0.99
N ALA A 47 4.04 -21.18 2.06
CA ALA A 47 5.43 -21.50 2.36
C ALA A 47 5.52 -22.83 3.13
N PRO A 48 6.63 -23.57 3.03
CA PRO A 48 6.85 -24.75 3.86
C PRO A 48 6.70 -24.41 5.35
N GLY A 49 5.99 -25.24 6.11
CA GLY A 49 5.74 -25.02 7.53
C GLY A 49 4.67 -23.96 7.85
N ARG A 50 3.95 -23.43 6.84
CA ARG A 50 2.75 -22.62 7.05
C ARG A 50 1.48 -23.42 6.80
N PRO A 51 0.41 -23.18 7.57
CA PRO A 51 -0.91 -23.69 7.22
C PRO A 51 -1.36 -23.13 5.86
N PRO A 52 -2.14 -23.89 5.09
CA PRO A 52 -2.71 -23.40 3.84
C PRO A 52 -3.55 -22.15 4.11
N ARG A 53 -3.27 -21.08 3.36
CA ARG A 53 -3.99 -19.82 3.51
C ARG A 53 -5.18 -19.76 2.58
N GLY A 54 -6.36 -19.65 3.17
CA GLY A 54 -7.61 -19.46 2.45
C GLY A 54 -7.91 -17.99 2.18
N VAL A 55 -9.10 -17.76 1.62
CA VAL A 55 -9.66 -16.43 1.33
C VAL A 55 -9.65 -15.51 2.56
N ALA A 56 -9.81 -16.06 3.76
CA ALA A 56 -9.78 -15.33 5.03
C ALA A 56 -8.50 -14.49 5.23
N ALA A 57 -7.32 -15.03 4.85
CA ALA A 57 -6.06 -14.29 4.98
C ALA A 57 -5.96 -13.11 4.02
N GLY A 58 -6.50 -13.27 2.80
CA GLY A 58 -6.62 -12.19 1.82
C GLY A 58 -7.57 -11.09 2.31
N LEU A 59 -8.75 -11.47 2.82
CA LEU A 59 -9.74 -10.54 3.37
C LEU A 59 -9.19 -9.78 4.57
N ALA A 60 -8.55 -10.46 5.52
CA ALA A 60 -7.90 -9.84 6.66
C ALA A 60 -6.83 -8.82 6.23
N GLY A 61 -6.11 -9.10 5.13
CA GLY A 61 -5.18 -8.15 4.53
C GLY A 61 -5.86 -6.91 3.97
N LEU A 62 -6.96 -7.08 3.22
CA LEU A 62 -7.73 -5.96 2.67
C LEU A 62 -8.36 -5.10 3.77
N GLU A 63 -8.95 -5.73 4.79
CA GLU A 63 -9.48 -5.04 5.97
C GLU A 63 -8.39 -4.30 6.72
N ALA A 64 -7.19 -4.87 6.86
CA ALA A 64 -6.07 -4.21 7.49
C ALA A 64 -5.58 -2.98 6.72
N VAL A 65 -5.59 -3.04 5.38
CA VAL A 65 -5.30 -1.88 4.53
C VAL A 65 -6.39 -0.82 4.70
N ALA A 66 -7.66 -1.22 4.65
CA ALA A 66 -8.81 -0.33 4.86
C ALA A 66 -8.76 0.36 6.24
N ALA A 67 -8.34 -0.36 7.28
CA ALA A 67 -8.21 0.16 8.64
C ALA A 67 -7.27 1.37 8.74
N GLY A 68 -6.35 1.55 7.78
CA GLY A 68 -5.51 2.74 7.70
C GLY A 68 -6.31 4.05 7.60
N ARG A 69 -7.57 4.00 7.11
CA ARG A 69 -8.45 5.18 7.07
C ARG A 69 -8.76 5.77 8.44
N ALA A 70 -8.64 4.98 9.50
CA ALA A 70 -8.93 5.36 10.88
C ALA A 70 -7.66 5.77 11.65
N PHE A 71 -6.48 5.71 11.04
CA PHE A 71 -5.24 6.15 11.68
C PHE A 71 -5.23 7.67 11.84
N ASP A 72 -4.66 8.13 12.95
CA ASP A 72 -4.40 9.55 13.19
C ASP A 72 -3.09 10.00 12.52
N SER A 73 -3.02 9.82 11.20
CA SER A 73 -1.88 10.21 10.37
C SER A 73 -2.39 10.61 8.99
N ASP A 74 -2.14 11.86 8.60
CA ASP A 74 -2.56 12.37 7.29
C ASP A 74 -1.86 11.62 6.16
N LEU A 75 -0.60 11.24 6.36
CA LEU A 75 0.13 10.39 5.42
C LEU A 75 -0.58 9.05 5.21
N VAL A 76 -0.92 8.33 6.28
CA VAL A 76 -1.58 7.01 6.16
C VAL A 76 -2.94 7.14 5.47
N ARG A 77 -3.74 8.14 5.88
CA ARG A 77 -5.04 8.42 5.25
C ARG A 77 -4.90 8.74 3.75
N ALA A 78 -3.91 9.55 3.37
CA ALA A 78 -3.64 9.88 1.97
C ALA A 78 -3.17 8.68 1.13
N VAL A 79 -2.34 7.80 1.72
CA VAL A 79 -1.93 6.55 1.08
C VAL A 79 -3.14 5.65 0.82
N VAL A 80 -3.99 5.44 1.83
CA VAL A 80 -5.20 4.61 1.71
C VAL A 80 -6.15 5.20 0.66
N ALA A 81 -6.41 6.50 0.71
CA ALA A 81 -7.26 7.17 -0.28
C ALA A 81 -6.73 6.99 -1.71
N THR A 82 -5.41 7.06 -1.91
CA THR A 82 -4.80 6.83 -3.23
C THR A 82 -4.93 5.38 -3.68
N ILE A 83 -4.77 4.41 -2.78
CA ILE A 83 -4.94 2.99 -3.10
C ILE A 83 -6.35 2.77 -3.66
N TYR A 84 -7.39 3.30 -3.01
CA TYR A 84 -8.77 3.11 -3.46
C TYR A 84 -9.13 3.96 -4.70
N ALA A 85 -8.63 5.19 -4.81
CA ALA A 85 -8.88 6.03 -6.00
C ALA A 85 -8.40 5.37 -7.30
N ARG A 86 -7.28 4.62 -7.26
CA ARG A 86 -6.76 3.85 -8.42
C ARG A 86 -7.69 2.71 -8.85
N HIS A 87 -8.52 2.21 -7.94
CA HIS A 87 -9.48 1.15 -8.24
C HIS A 87 -10.80 1.70 -8.80
N ASP A 88 -11.14 2.96 -8.50
CA ASP A 88 -12.38 3.61 -8.95
C ASP A 88 -12.26 4.28 -10.33
N GLU A 89 -11.05 4.44 -10.88
CA GLU A 89 -10.86 5.02 -12.21
C GLU A 89 -11.51 4.13 -13.30
N PRO A 90 -12.52 4.63 -14.05
CA PRO A 90 -13.17 3.84 -15.09
C PRO A 90 -12.17 3.48 -16.19
N ALA A 91 -12.10 2.19 -16.53
CA ALA A 91 -11.24 1.72 -17.62
C ALA A 91 -11.61 2.45 -18.93
N PRO A 92 -10.64 3.06 -19.64
CA PRO A 92 -10.96 3.80 -20.86
C PRO A 92 -11.56 2.88 -21.93
N PRO A 93 -12.61 3.34 -22.66
CA PRO A 93 -13.18 2.58 -23.74
C PRO A 93 -12.18 2.57 -24.90
N THR A 94 -11.85 1.38 -25.38
CA THR A 94 -10.95 1.09 -26.52
C THR A 94 -9.44 1.23 -26.26
N ARG A 95 -8.80 0.07 -26.08
CA ARG A 95 -7.63 -0.39 -26.84
C ARG A 95 -7.45 -1.87 -26.56
N THR A 96 -7.74 -2.70 -27.55
CA THR A 96 -7.30 -4.10 -27.63
C THR A 96 -5.80 -4.13 -27.45
N GLY A 97 -5.36 -4.57 -26.28
CA GLY A 97 -3.98 -4.53 -25.86
C GLY A 97 -3.90 -4.01 -24.44
N TRP A 98 -4.14 -4.91 -23.50
CA TRP A 98 -3.69 -4.92 -22.10
C TRP A 98 -2.75 -3.75 -21.77
N GLY A 99 -3.32 -2.55 -21.61
CA GLY A 99 -2.57 -1.35 -21.34
C GLY A 99 -1.93 -1.53 -19.97
N ARG A 100 -0.63 -1.89 -19.98
CA ARG A 100 0.21 -2.08 -18.79
C ARG A 100 -0.58 -2.62 -17.59
N ARG A 101 -1.38 -3.68 -17.81
CA ARG A 101 -1.80 -4.51 -16.67
C ARG A 101 -0.49 -4.96 -16.09
N ARG A 102 -0.11 -4.41 -14.94
CA ARG A 102 0.96 -4.95 -14.12
C ARG A 102 0.55 -6.42 -13.97
N ARG A 103 1.19 -7.28 -14.75
CA ARG A 103 1.03 -8.73 -14.79
C ARG A 103 0.73 -9.12 -13.34
N GLY A 104 -0.46 -9.68 -13.09
CA GLY A 104 -0.97 -9.93 -11.73
C GLY A 104 0.18 -10.42 -10.86
N PRO A 105 0.34 -9.86 -9.64
CA PRO A 105 1.64 -9.72 -9.00
C PRO A 105 2.42 -11.01 -9.16
N ALA A 106 3.51 -10.97 -9.94
CA ALA A 106 4.52 -12.00 -9.85
C ALA A 106 4.80 -12.21 -8.35
N PRO A 107 4.95 -13.46 -7.87
CA PRO A 107 5.18 -13.73 -6.45
C PRO A 107 6.21 -12.73 -5.95
N THR A 108 5.77 -11.81 -5.10
CA THR A 108 6.67 -10.74 -4.66
C THR A 108 7.70 -11.43 -3.79
N ASP A 109 8.95 -11.43 -4.22
CA ASP A 109 10.04 -12.01 -3.45
C ASP A 109 10.11 -11.31 -2.09
N PRO A 110 10.03 -12.05 -0.96
CA PRO A 110 10.18 -11.48 0.38
C PRO A 110 11.45 -10.61 0.51
N VAL A 111 12.54 -10.95 -0.16
CA VAL A 111 13.79 -10.17 -0.13
C VAL A 111 13.59 -8.79 -0.75
N VAL A 112 12.90 -8.73 -1.90
CA VAL A 112 12.56 -7.47 -2.57
C VAL A 112 11.62 -6.64 -1.70
N LEU A 113 10.61 -7.26 -1.09
CA LEU A 113 9.73 -6.58 -0.14
C LEU A 113 10.50 -5.94 1.02
N LEU A 114 11.43 -6.68 1.64
CA LEU A 114 12.23 -6.16 2.74
C LEU A 114 13.15 -5.01 2.31
N ALA A 115 13.72 -5.08 1.09
CA ALA A 115 14.49 -3.98 0.51
C ALA A 115 13.62 -2.73 0.31
N ASP A 116 12.40 -2.91 -0.20
CA ASP A 116 11.44 -1.82 -0.39
C ASP A 116 10.97 -1.21 0.93
N CYS A 117 10.77 -2.01 1.99
CA CYS A 117 10.49 -1.51 3.35
C CYS A 117 11.61 -0.60 3.87
N ARG A 118 12.89 -0.99 3.65
CA ARG A 118 14.03 -0.16 4.02
C ARG A 118 14.08 1.12 3.20
N THR A 119 13.80 1.04 1.90
CA THR A 119 13.76 2.21 1.02
C THR A 119 12.64 3.16 1.42
N ALA A 120 11.44 2.66 1.68
CA ALA A 120 10.32 3.45 2.18
C ALA A 120 10.67 4.13 3.51
N THR A 121 11.29 3.40 4.46
CA THR A 121 11.74 3.97 5.73
C THR A 121 12.75 5.11 5.53
N ARG A 122 13.69 4.98 4.57
CA ARG A 122 14.63 6.06 4.24
C ARG A 122 13.93 7.28 3.62
N VAL A 123 12.96 7.06 2.75
CA VAL A 123 12.16 8.13 2.13
C VAL A 123 11.36 8.88 3.20
N LEU A 124 10.66 8.15 4.06
CA LEU A 124 9.84 8.72 5.14
C LEU A 124 10.69 9.51 6.13
N ARG A 125 11.87 9.01 6.51
CA ARG A 125 12.80 9.75 7.39
C ARG A 125 13.31 11.07 6.79
N ARG A 126 13.30 11.21 5.47
CA ARG A 126 13.76 12.42 4.77
C ARG A 126 12.65 13.43 4.50
N ARG A 127 11.40 12.98 4.40
CA ARG A 127 10.29 13.76 3.84
C ARG A 127 9.07 13.91 4.76
N ALA A 128 8.82 12.94 5.64
CA ALA A 128 7.70 12.97 6.58
C ALA A 128 8.17 13.50 7.94
N ASP A 129 7.25 14.08 8.70
CA ASP A 129 7.49 14.29 10.13
C ASP A 129 7.64 12.92 10.85
N PRO A 130 8.29 12.89 12.03
CA PRO A 130 8.54 11.65 12.74
C PRO A 130 7.29 10.86 13.13
N ALA A 131 6.15 11.53 13.38
CA ALA A 131 4.92 10.89 13.82
C ALA A 131 4.24 10.18 12.64
N ASP A 132 4.08 10.85 11.49
CA ASP A 132 3.55 10.23 10.27
C ASP A 132 4.44 9.09 9.78
N SER A 133 5.75 9.30 9.85
CA SER A 133 6.74 8.27 9.52
C SER A 133 6.59 7.02 10.39
N ALA A 134 6.38 7.19 11.70
CA ALA A 134 6.15 6.08 12.63
C ALA A 134 4.78 5.41 12.40
N ALA A 135 3.72 6.20 12.23
CA ALA A 135 2.37 5.72 12.01
C ALA A 135 2.28 4.86 10.73
N TYR A 136 2.90 5.31 9.63
CA TYR A 136 2.96 4.53 8.40
C TYR A 136 3.67 3.18 8.59
N ARG A 137 4.83 3.17 9.25
CA ARG A 137 5.61 1.94 9.46
C ARG A 137 4.85 0.95 10.36
N GLN A 138 4.23 1.44 11.44
CA GLN A 138 3.38 0.63 12.31
C GLN A 138 2.16 0.09 11.59
N TRP A 139 1.48 0.92 10.79
CA TRP A 139 0.34 0.51 9.99
C TRP A 139 0.71 -0.63 9.03
N VAL A 140 1.79 -0.48 8.26
CA VAL A 140 2.30 -1.52 7.36
C VAL A 140 2.63 -2.83 8.09
N GLN A 141 3.31 -2.75 9.24
CA GLN A 141 3.58 -3.93 10.08
C GLN A 141 2.27 -4.58 10.55
N SER A 142 1.28 -3.78 10.92
CA SER A 142 -0.02 -4.27 11.38
C SER A 142 -0.82 -4.98 10.29
N VAL A 143 -0.61 -4.63 9.01
CA VAL A 143 -1.19 -5.34 7.86
C VAL A 143 -0.64 -6.75 7.78
N ALA A 144 0.69 -6.92 7.80
CA ALA A 144 1.31 -8.24 7.82
C ALA A 144 0.81 -9.07 9.02
N ALA A 145 0.75 -8.44 10.18
CA ALA A 145 0.40 -9.10 11.43
C ALA A 145 -1.07 -9.59 11.47
N ARG A 146 -1.99 -8.93 10.77
CA ARG A 146 -3.37 -9.40 10.61
C ARG A 146 -3.48 -10.55 9.61
N VAL A 147 -2.77 -10.47 8.49
CA VAL A 147 -2.73 -11.55 7.49
C VAL A 147 -2.16 -12.84 8.09
N CYS A 148 -1.06 -12.74 8.85
CA CYS A 148 -0.44 -13.89 9.50
C CYS A 148 -1.32 -14.52 10.59
N ARG A 149 -2.23 -13.75 11.22
CA ARG A 149 -3.13 -14.23 12.28
C ARG A 149 -4.52 -14.60 11.79
N ALA A 150 -4.78 -14.54 10.49
CA ALA A 150 -6.11 -14.75 9.91
C ALA A 150 -6.56 -16.23 9.91
N ASP A 151 -6.11 -17.02 10.89
CA ASP A 151 -6.51 -18.41 11.05
C ASP A 151 -7.92 -18.49 11.67
N PRO A 152 -8.89 -19.14 11.01
CA PRO A 152 -10.23 -19.35 11.56
C PRO A 152 -10.25 -20.04 12.93
N GLY A 153 -9.23 -20.83 13.26
CA GLY A 153 -9.14 -21.58 14.52
C GLY A 153 -8.48 -20.84 15.68
N GLY A 154 -8.03 -19.60 15.49
CA GLY A 154 -7.30 -18.84 16.52
C GLY A 154 -5.96 -19.48 16.90
N ALA A 155 -5.39 -20.29 16.00
CA ALA A 155 -4.14 -21.00 16.26
C ALA A 155 -2.98 -20.02 16.52
N PRO A 156 -1.98 -20.42 17.31
CA PRO A 156 -0.77 -19.65 17.49
C PRO A 156 -0.09 -19.33 16.15
N LEU A 157 0.58 -18.18 16.07
CA LEU A 157 1.40 -17.81 14.91
C LEU A 157 2.44 -18.89 14.61
N SER A 158 2.53 -19.31 13.34
CA SER A 158 3.57 -20.25 12.91
C SER A 158 4.97 -19.63 13.08
N PRO A 159 6.03 -20.42 13.32
CA PRO A 159 7.40 -19.90 13.42
C PRO A 159 7.84 -19.13 12.16
N VAL A 160 7.36 -19.55 10.98
CA VAL A 160 7.65 -18.89 9.70
C VAL A 160 7.00 -17.50 9.64
N ASP A 161 5.80 -17.35 10.20
CA ASP A 161 5.12 -16.06 10.27
C ASP A 161 5.73 -15.13 11.30
N GLN A 162 6.09 -15.68 12.45
CA GLN A 162 6.84 -14.94 13.44
C GLN A 162 8.15 -14.40 12.84
N ARG A 163 8.90 -15.25 12.13
CA ARG A 163 10.13 -14.84 11.44
C ARG A 163 9.91 -13.76 10.39
N LEU A 164 8.84 -13.86 9.59
CA LEU A 164 8.48 -12.83 8.62
C LEU A 164 8.18 -11.49 9.32
N LEU A 165 7.38 -11.51 10.38
CA LEU A 165 7.04 -10.30 11.15
C LEU A 165 8.27 -9.69 11.82
N ASP A 166 9.22 -10.52 12.26
CA ASP A 166 10.50 -10.07 12.82
C ASP A 166 11.33 -9.35 11.76
N LEU A 167 11.50 -9.94 10.59
CA LEU A 167 12.26 -9.36 9.48
C LEU A 167 11.63 -8.07 8.96
N LEU A 168 10.30 -8.02 8.86
CA LEU A 168 9.56 -6.81 8.50
C LEU A 168 9.76 -5.72 9.56
N GLY A 169 9.67 -6.06 10.84
CA GLY A 169 9.89 -5.11 11.94
C GLY A 169 11.27 -4.46 11.89
N VAL A 170 12.31 -5.26 11.62
CA VAL A 170 13.68 -4.75 11.41
C VAL A 170 13.76 -3.88 10.15
N ALA A 171 13.18 -4.31 9.02
CA ALA A 171 13.22 -3.55 7.78
C ALA A 171 12.47 -2.21 7.85
N LEU A 172 11.45 -2.13 8.71
CA LEU A 172 10.67 -0.92 9.02
C LEU A 172 11.25 -0.11 10.19
N GLY A 173 12.36 -0.53 10.79
CA GLY A 173 12.97 0.17 11.93
C GLY A 173 12.02 0.34 13.13
N LEU A 174 11.26 -0.72 13.44
CA LEU A 174 10.34 -0.79 14.58
C LEU A 174 10.92 -1.60 15.75
N ARG A 175 12.17 -2.06 15.62
CA ARG A 175 12.91 -2.85 16.60
C ARG A 175 14.31 -2.30 16.76
#